data_AF-A0A1A8HXX9-F1
#
_entry.id   AF-A0A1A8HXX9-F1
#
_cell.length_a   1.000
_cell.length_b   1.000
_cell.length_c   1.000
_cell.angle_alpha   90.00
_cell.angle_beta   90.00
_cell.angle_gamma   90.00
#
_symmetry.space_group_name_H-M   'P 1'
#
loop_
_entity.id
_entity.type
_entity.pdbx_description
1 polymer ?
#
loop_
_entity_poly.entity_id
_entity_poly.type
_entity_poly.pdbx_seq_one_letter_code
_entity_poly.pdbx_strand_id
1 'polypeptide(L)'
;MDRVMELPQHLVQQLGYQPEDFLSCLAAYRENNSVDKTVLTYYEERNVTALHLEVTSGEEQANRLVKEKILNMLGPPRLLSPPKVEDGRNEAEEKLRREAKEKAEETRSRAALWQEWTLRRGQMKRQEEQELEDLTGPMKSYLQEHVMPVLTRGLIHCCRRQPPDPVDFLSEFLFQNSPFNTS
;
A
#
# COMPACT_ATOMS: atom_id res chain seq x y z
N MET A 1 -49.72 4.37 -1.70
CA MET A 1 -49.19 3.54 -0.61
C MET A 1 -49.54 2.12 -0.97
N ASP A 2 -48.70 1.51 -1.80
CA ASP A 2 -48.90 0.14 -2.26
C ASP A 2 -48.72 -0.78 -1.06
N ARG A 3 -49.68 -1.68 -0.84
CA ARG A 3 -49.66 -2.53 0.36
C ARG A 3 -48.50 -3.49 0.22
N VAL A 4 -47.80 -3.82 1.31
CA VAL A 4 -46.65 -4.76 1.30
C VAL A 4 -46.98 -6.09 0.61
N MET A 5 -48.27 -6.46 0.57
CA MET A 5 -48.80 -7.64 -0.13
C MET A 5 -48.70 -7.58 -1.67
N GLU A 6 -48.44 -6.41 -2.26
CA GLU A 6 -48.31 -6.18 -3.71
C GLU A 6 -46.84 -6.18 -4.17
N LEU A 7 -45.88 -6.31 -3.23
CA LEU A 7 -44.45 -6.30 -3.55
C LEU A 7 -43.97 -7.66 -4.10
N PRO A 8 -43.10 -7.64 -5.13
CA PRO A 8 -42.45 -8.86 -5.62
C PRO A 8 -41.65 -9.58 -4.53
N GLN A 9 -41.69 -10.91 -4.54
CA GLN A 9 -41.12 -11.75 -3.48
C GLN A 9 -39.62 -11.51 -3.20
N HIS A 10 -38.85 -11.13 -4.24
CA HIS A 10 -37.42 -10.81 -4.09
C HIS A 10 -37.17 -9.51 -3.29
N LEU A 11 -38.04 -8.50 -3.43
CA LEU A 11 -37.97 -7.24 -2.68
C LEU A 11 -38.40 -7.45 -1.22
N VAL A 12 -39.40 -8.29 -0.99
CA VAL A 12 -39.85 -8.69 0.36
C VAL A 12 -38.73 -9.40 1.13
N GLN A 13 -37.94 -10.21 0.43
CA GLN A 13 -36.81 -10.94 1.02
C GLN A 13 -35.60 -10.03 1.29
N GLN A 14 -35.30 -9.09 0.40
CA GLN A 14 -34.22 -8.10 0.61
C GLN A 14 -34.53 -7.10 1.73
N LEU A 15 -35.79 -6.69 1.87
CA LEU A 15 -36.22 -5.74 2.89
C LEU A 15 -36.54 -6.40 4.24
N GLY A 16 -36.41 -7.74 4.34
CA GLY A 16 -36.63 -8.47 5.59
C GLY A 16 -38.09 -8.55 6.03
N TYR A 17 -39.04 -8.37 5.12
CA TYR A 17 -40.48 -8.43 5.41
C TYR A 17 -41.02 -9.87 5.38
N GLN A 18 -40.36 -10.79 6.06
CA GLN A 18 -40.86 -12.18 6.18
C GLN A 18 -41.98 -12.29 7.23
N PRO A 19 -42.99 -13.16 7.03
CA PRO A 19 -44.08 -13.34 7.98
C PRO A 19 -43.62 -13.76 9.38
N GLU A 20 -42.52 -14.51 9.45
CA GLU A 20 -41.91 -15.03 10.69
C GLU A 20 -41.34 -13.90 11.56
N ASP A 21 -40.79 -12.86 10.92
CA ASP A 21 -40.21 -11.69 11.59
C ASP A 21 -41.25 -10.63 11.96
N PHE A 22 -42.47 -10.73 11.43
CA PHE A 22 -43.51 -9.72 11.62
C PHE A 22 -43.83 -9.49 13.11
N LEU A 23 -43.92 -10.55 13.92
CA LEU A 23 -44.19 -10.41 15.35
C LEU A 23 -43.03 -9.74 16.09
N SER A 24 -41.79 -10.02 15.68
CA SER A 24 -40.58 -9.39 16.22
C SER A 24 -40.52 -7.91 15.85
N CYS A 25 -40.73 -7.57 14.57
CA CYS A 25 -40.81 -6.19 14.09
C CYS A 25 -41.96 -5.42 14.73
N LEU A 26 -43.12 -6.05 14.95
CA LEU A 26 -44.26 -5.43 15.63
C LEU A 26 -43.96 -5.18 17.10
N ALA A 27 -43.28 -6.10 17.79
CA ALA A 27 -42.83 -5.91 19.16
C ALA A 27 -41.84 -4.74 19.26
N ALA A 28 -40.83 -4.70 18.38
CA ALA A 28 -39.87 -3.60 18.29
C ALA A 28 -40.56 -2.26 17.95
N TYR A 29 -41.54 -2.26 17.05
CA TYR A 29 -42.32 -1.07 16.73
C TYR A 29 -43.11 -0.58 17.94
N ARG A 30 -43.78 -1.47 18.69
CA ARG A 30 -44.52 -1.10 19.90
C ARG A 30 -43.61 -0.58 21.00
N GLU A 31 -42.41 -1.16 21.13
CA GLU A 31 -41.41 -0.70 22.10
C GLU A 31 -40.78 0.64 21.71
N ASN A 32 -40.61 0.93 20.42
CA ASN A 32 -40.12 2.21 19.93
C ASN A 32 -41.19 3.31 19.88
N ASN A 33 -42.47 2.94 19.79
CA ASN A 33 -43.61 3.86 19.89
C ASN A 33 -44.24 3.83 21.29
N SER A 34 -43.49 3.44 22.32
CA SER A 34 -43.93 3.67 23.70
C SER A 34 -44.10 5.16 23.93
N VAL A 35 -45.05 5.54 24.79
CA VAL A 35 -45.40 6.95 25.06
C VAL A 35 -44.16 7.79 25.42
N ASP A 36 -43.19 7.16 26.09
CA ASP A 36 -41.93 7.76 26.53
C ASP A 36 -40.85 7.95 25.44
N LYS A 37 -41.00 7.35 24.24
CA LYS A 37 -40.04 7.47 23.13
C LYS A 37 -40.61 8.29 21.97
N THR A 38 -41.44 9.27 22.28
CA THR A 38 -42.01 10.15 21.25
C THR A 38 -40.97 11.18 20.80
N VAL A 39 -41.06 11.64 19.55
CA VAL A 39 -40.20 12.72 19.00
C VAL A 39 -40.20 13.97 19.90
N LEU A 40 -41.31 14.24 20.58
CA LEU A 40 -41.42 15.33 21.56
C LEU A 40 -40.51 15.11 22.78
N THR A 41 -40.46 13.89 23.32
CA THR A 41 -39.59 13.54 24.45
C THR A 41 -38.11 13.76 24.12
N TYR A 42 -37.68 13.45 22.90
CA TYR A 42 -36.32 13.73 22.43
C TYR A 42 -35.95 15.22 22.47
N TYR A 43 -36.91 16.10 22.14
CA TYR A 43 -36.71 17.54 22.21
C TYR A 43 -36.71 18.04 23.66
N GLU A 44 -37.58 17.49 24.50
CA GLU A 44 -37.62 17.80 25.94
C GLU A 44 -36.31 17.44 26.64
N GLU A 45 -35.75 16.25 26.40
CA GLU A 45 -34.44 15.83 26.96
C GLU A 45 -33.29 16.77 26.57
N ARG A 46 -33.37 17.37 25.39
CA ARG A 46 -32.36 18.32 24.87
C ARG A 46 -32.64 19.77 25.27
N ASN A 47 -33.64 20.02 26.13
CA ASN A 47 -34.14 21.34 26.47
C ASN A 47 -34.52 22.19 25.24
N VAL A 48 -34.99 21.54 24.17
CA VAL A 48 -35.47 22.19 22.96
C VAL A 48 -36.98 22.34 23.07
N THR A 49 -37.46 23.59 23.15
CA THR A 49 -38.89 23.88 23.26
C THR A 49 -39.61 23.58 21.95
N ALA A 50 -40.45 22.54 21.93
CA ALA A 50 -41.31 22.23 20.79
C ALA A 50 -42.48 23.23 20.71
N LEU A 51 -42.60 23.93 19.58
CA LEU A 51 -43.72 24.84 19.31
C LEU A 51 -44.90 24.05 18.73
N HIS A 52 -45.98 23.94 19.49
CA HIS A 52 -47.23 23.37 19.01
C HIS A 52 -48.05 24.45 18.30
N LEU A 53 -48.36 24.23 17.03
CA LEU A 53 -49.18 25.12 16.20
C LEU A 53 -50.43 24.36 15.79
N GLU A 54 -51.56 24.69 16.39
CA GLU A 54 -52.86 24.11 16.02
C GLU A 54 -53.37 24.76 14.74
N VAL A 55 -53.62 23.95 13.71
CA VAL A 55 -54.23 24.38 12.45
C VAL A 55 -55.66 23.87 12.44
N THR A 56 -56.59 24.69 12.94
CA THR A 56 -57.96 24.26 13.21
C THR A 56 -58.89 24.36 11.98
N SER A 57 -58.48 25.01 10.88
CA SER A 57 -59.21 24.96 9.61
C SER A 57 -58.29 25.17 8.40
N GLY A 58 -58.65 24.54 7.26
CA GLY A 58 -57.94 24.66 5.98
C GLY A 58 -58.16 26.00 5.26
N GLU A 59 -58.69 27.01 5.94
CA GLU A 59 -58.89 28.33 5.36
C GLU A 59 -57.54 29.03 5.14
N GLU A 60 -57.39 29.65 3.98
CA GLU A 60 -56.14 30.30 3.56
C GLU A 60 -55.70 31.41 4.52
N GLN A 61 -56.67 32.06 5.19
CA GLN A 61 -56.43 33.07 6.23
C GLN A 61 -55.77 32.50 7.49
N ALA A 62 -56.23 31.36 8.00
CA ALA A 62 -55.66 30.73 9.19
C ALA A 62 -54.22 30.27 8.92
N ASN A 63 -53.98 29.69 7.74
CA ASN A 63 -52.65 29.29 7.29
C ASN A 63 -51.69 30.47 7.13
N ARG A 64 -52.19 31.64 6.72
CA ARG A 64 -51.39 32.86 6.60
C ARG A 64 -50.91 33.37 7.96
N LEU A 65 -51.79 33.38 8.97
CA LEU A 65 -51.44 33.80 10.33
C LEU A 65 -50.41 32.85 10.97
N VAL A 66 -50.54 31.55 10.75
CA VAL A 66 -49.55 30.56 11.21
C VAL A 66 -48.19 30.78 10.54
N LYS A 67 -48.16 31.00 9.22
CA LYS A 67 -46.93 31.31 8.48
C LYS A 67 -46.25 32.59 8.99
N GLU A 68 -47.03 33.63 9.25
CA GLU A 68 -46.51 34.89 9.78
C GLU A 68 -45.92 34.71 11.18
N LYS A 69 -46.59 33.96 12.05
CA LYS A 69 -46.08 33.62 13.38
C LYS A 69 -44.77 32.83 13.31
N ILE A 70 -44.64 31.90 12.36
CA ILE A 70 -43.40 31.14 12.12
C ILE A 70 -42.27 32.08 11.67
N LEU A 71 -42.53 32.97 10.72
CA LEU A 71 -41.54 33.91 10.19
C LEU A 71 -41.09 34.94 11.24
N ASN A 72 -41.99 35.42 12.09
CA ASN A 72 -41.65 36.35 13.17
C ASN A 72 -40.80 35.68 14.26
N MET A 73 -41.02 34.40 14.53
CA MET A 73 -40.28 33.65 15.55
C MET A 73 -38.92 33.15 15.06
N LEU A 74 -38.82 32.66 13.81
CA LEU A 74 -37.59 32.11 13.24
C LEU A 74 -36.73 33.14 12.49
N GLY A 75 -37.32 34.29 12.15
CA GLY A 75 -36.72 35.31 11.30
C GLY A 75 -36.81 34.98 9.81
N PRO A 76 -36.28 35.87 8.94
CA PRO A 76 -36.27 35.63 7.50
C PRO A 76 -35.45 34.38 7.15
N PRO A 77 -35.87 33.56 6.16
CA PRO A 77 -35.14 32.37 5.75
C PRO A 77 -33.71 32.74 5.37
N ARG A 78 -32.73 32.22 6.12
CA ARG A 78 -31.33 32.37 5.73
C ARG A 78 -31.07 31.43 4.57
N LEU A 79 -30.77 31.98 3.40
CA LEU A 79 -30.18 31.20 2.32
C LEU A 79 -28.85 30.67 2.86
N LEU A 80 -28.74 29.35 3.09
CA LEU A 80 -27.44 28.74 3.33
C LEU A 80 -26.64 28.89 2.03
N SER A 81 -25.90 29.98 1.88
CA SER A 81 -24.73 29.96 1.01
C SER A 81 -23.86 28.81 1.48
N PRO A 82 -23.31 27.97 0.57
CA PRO A 82 -22.48 26.85 1.00
C PRO A 82 -21.40 27.39 1.94
N PRO A 83 -21.19 26.74 3.10
CA PRO A 83 -20.22 27.23 4.07
C PRO A 83 -18.81 27.23 3.44
N LYS A 84 -17.86 27.89 4.09
CA LYS A 84 -16.44 28.01 3.73
C LYS A 84 -15.67 26.67 3.73
N VAL A 85 -16.24 25.59 3.19
CA VAL A 85 -15.62 24.28 3.00
C VAL A 85 -14.61 24.27 1.84
N GLU A 86 -14.70 25.24 0.93
CA GLU A 86 -13.72 25.38 -0.17
C GLU A 86 -12.34 25.85 0.32
N ASP A 87 -12.24 26.70 1.34
CA ASP A 87 -10.95 27.14 1.89
C ASP A 87 -10.16 25.97 2.51
N GLY A 88 -10.83 25.14 3.32
CA GLY A 88 -10.20 23.95 3.91
C GLY A 88 -9.81 22.89 2.89
N ARG A 89 -10.58 22.77 1.79
CA ARG A 89 -10.28 21.87 0.68
C ARG A 89 -9.03 22.31 -0.10
N ASN A 90 -8.92 23.60 -0.39
CA ASN A 90 -7.77 24.17 -1.09
C ASN A 90 -6.49 24.10 -0.25
N GLU A 91 -6.56 24.33 1.07
CA GLU A 91 -5.42 24.18 1.97
C GLU A 91 -4.95 22.72 2.10
N ALA A 92 -5.89 21.77 2.16
CA ALA A 92 -5.55 20.34 2.20
C ALA A 92 -4.90 19.88 0.89
N GLU A 93 -5.39 20.36 -0.26
CA GLU A 93 -4.83 20.08 -1.58
C GLU A 93 -3.43 20.69 -1.75
N GLU A 94 -3.21 21.92 -1.27
CA GLU A 94 -1.92 22.61 -1.33
C GLU A 94 -0.86 21.91 -0.46
N LYS A 95 -1.23 21.47 0.75
CA LYS A 95 -0.39 20.65 1.61
C LYS A 95 -0.04 19.32 0.96
N LEU A 96 -1.01 18.59 0.41
CA LEU A 96 -0.76 17.33 -0.26
C LEU A 96 0.16 17.50 -1.48
N ARG A 97 0.01 18.59 -2.24
CA ARG A 97 0.87 18.91 -3.38
C ARG A 97 2.29 19.24 -2.93
N ARG A 98 2.46 19.95 -1.81
CA ARG A 98 3.78 20.28 -1.25
C ARG A 98 4.49 19.02 -0.75
N GLU A 99 3.80 18.18 0.01
CA GLU A 99 4.31 16.88 0.48
C GLU A 99 4.69 15.96 -0.69
N ALA A 100 3.87 15.91 -1.75
CA ALA A 100 4.18 15.13 -2.94
C ALA A 100 5.45 15.62 -3.66
N LYS A 101 5.65 16.94 -3.74
CA LYS A 101 6.86 17.53 -4.30
C LYS A 101 8.10 17.23 -3.44
N GLU A 102 7.98 17.37 -2.13
CA GLU A 102 9.07 17.10 -1.20
C GLU A 102 9.48 15.63 -1.24
N LYS A 103 8.51 14.70 -1.24
CA LYS A 103 8.78 13.26 -1.43
C LYS A 103 9.40 12.96 -2.80
N ALA A 104 8.95 13.62 -3.86
CA ALA A 104 9.53 13.47 -5.18
C ALA A 104 10.99 13.98 -5.25
N GLU A 105 11.30 15.05 -4.53
CA GLU A 105 12.65 15.62 -4.45
C GLU A 105 13.57 14.77 -3.57
N GLU A 106 13.08 14.27 -2.44
CA GLU A 106 13.80 13.35 -1.55
C GLU A 106 14.14 12.05 -2.28
N THR A 107 13.17 11.46 -2.98
CA THR A 107 13.38 10.23 -3.76
C THR A 107 14.39 10.43 -4.89
N ARG A 108 14.35 11.58 -5.59
CA ARG A 108 15.36 11.94 -6.60
C ARG A 108 16.75 12.10 -5.99
N SER A 109 16.84 12.80 -4.85
CA SER A 109 18.11 13.03 -4.15
C SER A 109 18.71 11.73 -3.64
N ARG A 110 17.90 10.86 -3.04
CA ARG A 110 18.30 9.52 -2.61
C ARG A 110 18.73 8.64 -3.77
N ALA A 111 18.00 8.69 -4.88
CA ALA A 111 18.39 7.95 -6.08
C ALA A 111 19.74 8.43 -6.62
N ALA A 112 19.98 9.74 -6.67
CA ALA A 112 21.27 10.30 -7.11
C ALA A 112 22.43 9.87 -6.20
N LEU A 113 22.26 9.97 -4.88
CA LEU A 113 23.26 9.51 -3.90
C LEU A 113 23.53 8.01 -4.03
N TRP A 114 22.48 7.20 -4.23
CA TRP A 114 22.62 5.76 -4.40
C TRP A 114 23.39 5.40 -5.68
N GLN A 115 23.11 6.10 -6.79
CA GLN A 115 23.82 5.92 -8.05
C GLN A 115 25.30 6.25 -7.90
N GLU A 116 25.61 7.38 -7.27
CA GLU A 116 26.99 7.80 -7.03
C GLU A 116 27.72 6.79 -6.13
N TRP A 117 27.09 6.36 -5.04
CA TRP A 117 27.66 5.37 -4.14
C TRP A 117 27.89 4.03 -4.83
N THR A 118 26.96 3.60 -5.68
CA THR A 118 27.09 2.37 -6.47
C THR A 118 28.24 2.47 -7.47
N LEU A 119 28.40 3.60 -8.14
CA LEU A 119 29.50 3.86 -9.06
C LEU A 119 30.84 3.83 -8.33
N ARG A 120 30.99 4.56 -7.21
CA ARG A 120 32.23 4.59 -6.43
C ARG A 120 32.62 3.21 -5.91
N ARG A 121 31.67 2.43 -5.38
CA ARG A 121 31.93 1.04 -4.97
C ARG A 121 32.34 0.15 -6.14
N GLY A 122 31.71 0.33 -7.30
CA GLY A 122 32.08 -0.41 -8.50
C GLY A 122 33.50 -0.10 -8.95
N GLN A 123 33.93 1.15 -8.86
CA GLN A 123 35.30 1.56 -9.15
C GLN A 123 36.30 0.95 -8.16
N MET A 124 36.01 0.99 -6.86
CA MET A 124 36.85 0.39 -5.82
C MET A 124 37.03 -1.11 -6.04
N LYS A 125 35.94 -1.85 -6.30
CA LYS A 125 36.04 -3.30 -6.59
C LYS A 125 36.90 -3.61 -7.81
N ARG A 126 36.77 -2.83 -8.89
CA ARG A 126 37.61 -3.01 -10.08
C ARG A 126 39.07 -2.70 -9.80
N GLN A 127 39.36 -1.71 -8.96
CA GLN A 127 40.74 -1.42 -8.54
C GLN A 127 41.31 -2.59 -7.73
N GLU A 128 40.57 -3.09 -6.75
CA GLU A 128 40.97 -4.26 -5.95
C GLU A 128 41.21 -5.51 -6.84
N GLU A 129 40.33 -5.77 -7.79
CA GLU A 129 40.48 -6.88 -8.75
C GLU A 129 41.71 -6.69 -9.64
N GLN A 130 41.97 -5.47 -10.12
CA GLN A 130 43.14 -5.17 -10.94
C GLN A 130 44.45 -5.32 -10.13
N GLU A 131 44.50 -4.81 -8.90
CA GLU A 131 45.66 -4.97 -8.02
C GLU A 131 45.95 -6.45 -7.74
N LEU A 132 44.90 -7.25 -7.53
CA LEU A 132 45.04 -8.69 -7.35
C LEU A 132 45.55 -9.38 -8.63
N GLU A 133 45.07 -8.96 -9.80
CA GLU A 133 45.52 -9.51 -11.08
C GLU A 133 46.95 -9.07 -11.40
N ASP A 134 47.35 -7.85 -11.06
CA ASP A 134 48.74 -7.39 -11.23
C ASP A 134 49.70 -8.19 -10.33
N LEU A 135 49.27 -8.54 -9.11
CA LEU A 135 50.05 -9.34 -8.18
C LEU A 135 50.11 -10.83 -8.58
N THR A 136 48.99 -11.39 -9.03
CA THR A 136 48.87 -12.84 -9.26
C THR A 136 49.03 -13.24 -10.72
N GLY A 137 48.81 -12.32 -11.65
CA GLY A 137 48.85 -12.51 -13.10
C GLY A 137 50.19 -13.05 -13.58
N PRO A 138 51.35 -12.44 -13.23
CA PRO A 138 52.65 -12.95 -13.65
C PRO A 138 52.89 -14.39 -13.20
N MET A 139 52.48 -14.74 -11.97
CA MET A 139 52.60 -16.09 -11.44
C MET A 139 51.67 -17.08 -12.16
N LYS A 140 50.41 -16.69 -12.42
CA LYS A 140 49.45 -17.49 -13.19
C LYS A 140 49.94 -17.74 -14.61
N SER A 141 50.42 -16.71 -15.31
CA SER A 141 50.97 -16.81 -16.66
C SER A 141 52.18 -17.73 -16.69
N TYR A 142 53.11 -17.56 -15.75
CA TYR A 142 54.28 -18.45 -15.63
C TYR A 142 53.87 -19.92 -15.44
N LEU A 143 52.93 -20.18 -14.52
CA LEU A 143 52.40 -21.53 -14.31
C LEU A 143 51.74 -22.07 -15.57
N GLN A 144 50.88 -21.29 -16.23
CA GLN A 144 50.17 -21.69 -17.44
C GLN A 144 51.09 -21.99 -18.62
N GLU A 145 52.17 -21.22 -18.81
CA GLU A 145 53.09 -21.36 -19.93
C GLU A 145 54.12 -22.46 -19.69
N HIS A 146 54.68 -22.56 -18.48
CA HIS A 146 55.84 -23.41 -18.23
C HIS A 146 55.52 -24.71 -17.50
N VAL A 147 54.59 -24.68 -16.53
CA VAL A 147 54.34 -25.82 -15.64
C VAL A 147 53.15 -26.65 -16.11
N MET A 148 52.03 -25.98 -16.42
CA MET A 148 50.76 -26.63 -16.76
C MET A 148 50.84 -27.56 -17.97
N PRO A 149 51.53 -27.24 -19.08
CA PRO A 149 51.56 -28.14 -20.25
C PRO A 149 52.26 -29.47 -19.96
N VAL A 150 53.38 -29.43 -19.24
CA VAL A 150 54.16 -30.64 -18.89
C VAL A 150 53.43 -31.44 -17.82
N LEU A 151 52.89 -30.76 -16.80
CA LEU A 151 52.11 -31.38 -15.73
C LEU A 151 50.86 -32.08 -16.28
N THR A 152 50.11 -31.43 -17.19
CA THR A 152 48.92 -32.01 -17.80
C THR A 152 49.24 -33.27 -18.59
N ARG A 153 50.34 -33.25 -19.36
CA ARG A 153 50.82 -34.45 -20.08
C ARG A 153 51.23 -35.56 -19.11
N GLY A 154 51.97 -35.22 -18.06
CA GLY A 154 52.38 -36.17 -17.02
C GLY A 154 51.21 -36.82 -16.30
N LEU A 155 50.18 -36.02 -15.96
CA LEU A 155 48.94 -36.52 -15.37
C LEU A 155 48.20 -37.47 -16.33
N ILE A 156 48.10 -37.14 -17.62
CA ILE A 156 47.50 -38.03 -18.62
C ILE A 156 48.28 -39.36 -18.69
N HIS A 157 49.62 -39.32 -18.68
CA HIS A 157 50.45 -40.53 -18.69
C HIS A 157 50.32 -41.36 -17.41
N CYS A 158 50.23 -40.68 -16.25
CA CYS A 158 50.02 -41.32 -14.96
C CYS A 158 48.66 -42.03 -14.92
N CYS A 159 47.58 -41.38 -15.37
CA CYS A 159 46.24 -41.98 -15.47
C CYS A 159 46.20 -43.20 -16.40
N ARG A 160 47.00 -43.22 -17.47
CA ARG A 160 47.07 -44.35 -18.42
C ARG A 160 47.86 -45.54 -17.87
N ARG A 161 48.96 -45.28 -17.17
CA ARG A 161 49.85 -46.33 -16.64
C ARG A 161 49.43 -46.88 -15.29
N GLN A 162 48.69 -46.09 -14.50
CA GLN A 162 48.33 -46.39 -13.11
C GLN A 162 49.51 -47.00 -12.33
N PRO A 163 50.61 -46.25 -12.19
CA PRO A 163 51.76 -46.73 -11.43
C PRO A 163 51.38 -46.94 -9.95
N PRO A 164 52.10 -47.81 -9.23
CA PRO A 164 51.86 -48.07 -7.81
C PRO A 164 52.08 -46.83 -6.95
N ASP A 165 53.00 -45.93 -7.36
CA ASP A 165 53.15 -44.58 -6.79
C ASP A 165 52.97 -43.51 -7.89
N PRO A 166 51.81 -42.81 -7.92
CA PRO A 166 51.54 -41.79 -8.92
C PRO A 166 52.29 -40.48 -8.67
N VAL A 167 52.70 -40.19 -7.44
CA VAL A 167 53.43 -38.97 -7.09
C VAL A 167 54.88 -39.10 -7.52
N ASP A 168 55.51 -40.22 -7.18
CA ASP A 168 56.91 -40.49 -7.53
C ASP A 168 57.09 -40.55 -9.06
N PHE A 169 56.21 -41.28 -9.76
CA PHE A 169 56.18 -41.32 -11.22
C PHE A 169 56.02 -39.93 -11.86
N LEU A 170 55.12 -39.10 -11.33
CA LEU A 170 54.90 -37.77 -11.87
C LEU A 170 56.10 -36.85 -11.62
N SER A 171 56.78 -36.99 -10.47
CA SER A 171 57.99 -36.25 -10.16
C SER A 171 59.12 -36.59 -11.15
N GLU A 172 59.36 -37.88 -11.41
CA GLU A 172 60.33 -38.35 -12.40
C GLU A 172 59.98 -37.83 -13.80
N PHE A 173 58.69 -37.90 -14.17
CA PHE A 173 58.22 -37.42 -15.47
C PHE A 173 58.48 -35.91 -15.64
N LEU A 174 58.23 -35.11 -14.60
CA LEU A 174 58.49 -33.68 -14.61
C LEU A 174 59.99 -33.36 -14.69
N PHE A 175 60.84 -34.09 -13.97
CA PHE A 175 62.30 -33.91 -14.05
C PHE A 175 62.84 -34.22 -15.46
N GLN A 176 62.35 -35.29 -16.09
CA GLN A 176 62.75 -35.70 -17.44
C GLN A 176 62.29 -34.74 -18.54
N ASN A 177 61.14 -34.08 -18.35
CA ASN A 177 60.53 -33.21 -19.36
C ASN A 177 60.64 -31.71 -19.02
N SER A 178 61.49 -31.36 -18.05
CA SER A 178 61.71 -29.97 -17.68
C SER A 178 62.54 -29.25 -18.74
N PRO A 179 62.19 -28.00 -19.13
CA PRO A 179 62.90 -27.23 -20.16
C PRO A 179 64.33 -26.84 -19.75
N PHE A 180 64.72 -27.05 -18.50
CA PHE A 180 66.05 -26.78 -17.96
C PHE A 180 67.00 -27.99 -18.02
N ASN A 181 66.51 -29.17 -18.41
CA ASN A 181 67.31 -30.40 -18.49
C ASN A 181 67.75 -30.76 -19.92
N THR A 182 67.54 -29.85 -20.88
CA THR A 182 68.12 -29.94 -22.23
C THR A 182 69.38 -29.07 -22.28
N SER A 183 70.51 -29.65 -21.88
CA SER A 183 71.87 -29.23 -22.28
C SER A 183 72.63 -30.46 -22.76
#